data_AF-A0A7V3SKT4-F1
#
_entry.id   AF-A0A7V3SKT4-F1
#
_cell.length_a   1.000
_cell.length_b   1.000
_cell.length_c   1.000
_cell.angle_alpha   90.00
_cell.angle_beta   90.00
_cell.angle_gamma   90.00
#
_symmetry.space_group_name_H-M   'P 1'
#
loop_
_entity.id
_entity.type
_entity.pdbx_description
1 polymer ?
#
loop_
_entity_poly.entity_id
_entity_poly.type
_entity_poly.pdbx_seq_one_letter_code
_entity_poly.pdbx_strand_id
1 'polypeptide(L)'
;QPGTQQLADAVAEAVREHETIILSNHGVLTFHRSTPHVLTRAASFEMSCRIIVMARMANIPLNHLSAELVEALRSAGGYRRA
;
A
#
# COMPACT_ATOMS: atom_id res chain seq x y z
N GLN A 1 2.15 4.28 -20.04
CA GLN A 1 2.56 2.93 -20.51
C GLN A 1 3.79 2.50 -19.73
N PRO A 2 3.99 1.20 -19.47
CA PRO A 2 5.22 0.70 -18.85
C PRO A 2 6.46 1.12 -19.63
N GLY A 3 7.57 1.40 -18.93
CA GLY A 3 8.84 1.78 -19.56
C GLY A 3 8.92 3.20 -20.13
N THR A 4 7.90 4.04 -19.95
CA THR A 4 7.93 5.44 -20.43
C THR A 4 8.49 6.39 -19.38
N GLN A 5 9.17 7.46 -19.82
CA GLN A 5 9.65 8.53 -18.93
C GLN A 5 8.51 9.16 -18.13
N GLN A 6 7.36 9.40 -18.78
CA GLN A 6 6.17 9.92 -18.12
C GLN A 6 5.74 9.07 -16.92
N LEU A 7 5.81 7.74 -17.03
CA LEU A 7 5.50 6.85 -15.90
C LEU A 7 6.57 6.95 -14.81
N ALA A 8 7.85 7.02 -15.18
CA ALA A 8 8.94 7.18 -14.24
C ALA A 8 8.81 8.49 -13.43
N ASP A 9 8.47 9.59 -14.08
CA ASP A 9 8.28 10.90 -13.44
C ASP A 9 7.09 10.88 -12.46
N ALA A 10 5.97 10.26 -12.86
CA ALA A 10 4.80 10.11 -12.00
C ALA A 10 5.08 9.23 -10.77
N VAL A 11 5.85 8.14 -10.95
CA VAL A 11 6.31 7.32 -9.83
C VAL A 11 7.25 8.12 -8.93
N ALA A 12 8.22 8.84 -9.50
CA ALA A 12 9.18 9.65 -8.76
C ALA A 12 8.52 10.76 -7.91
N GLU A 13 7.41 11.32 -8.37
CA GLU A 13 6.54 12.23 -7.60
C GLU A 13 5.90 11.48 -6.42
N ALA A 14 5.20 10.38 -6.70
CA ALA A 14 4.42 9.66 -5.70
C ALA A 14 5.27 9.04 -4.58
N VAL A 15 6.50 8.61 -4.89
CA VAL A 15 7.40 7.98 -3.89
C VAL A 15 7.86 8.94 -2.79
N ARG A 16 7.67 10.25 -2.96
CA ARG A 16 8.03 11.25 -1.93
C ARG A 16 7.15 11.17 -0.69
N GLU A 17 5.89 10.81 -0.88
CA GLU A 17 4.89 10.74 0.20
C GLU A 17 4.46 9.30 0.51
N HIS A 18 4.73 8.36 -0.40
CA HIS A 18 4.20 7.00 -0.33
C HIS A 18 5.26 5.95 -0.64
N GLU A 19 5.37 4.94 0.22
CA GLU A 19 6.31 3.84 0.02
C GLU A 19 5.74 2.68 -0.82
N THR A 20 4.41 2.66 -1.02
CA THR A 20 3.68 1.68 -1.83
C THR A 20 2.75 2.42 -2.78
N ILE A 21 2.87 2.16 -4.08
CA ILE A 21 2.13 2.83 -5.15
C ILE A 21 1.43 1.80 -6.02
N ILE A 22 0.15 2.02 -6.31
CA ILE A 22 -0.61 1.22 -7.27
C ILE A 22 -0.41 1.82 -8.67
N LEU A 23 0.05 0.98 -9.59
CA LEU A 23 0.12 1.28 -11.01
C LEU A 23 -1.14 0.70 -11.67
N SER A 24 -2.10 1.57 -11.99
CA SER A 24 -3.38 1.18 -12.58
C SER A 24 -3.18 0.28 -13.80
N ASN A 25 -3.83 -0.87 -13.80
CA ASN A 25 -3.73 -1.89 -14.86
C ASN A 25 -2.30 -2.44 -15.08
N HIS A 26 -1.45 -2.44 -14.04
CA HIS A 26 -0.09 -2.98 -14.13
C HIS A 26 0.31 -3.76 -12.88
N GLY A 27 0.17 -3.17 -11.69
CA GLY A 27 0.56 -3.85 -10.44
C GLY A 27 0.86 -2.87 -9.31
N VAL A 28 1.80 -3.23 -8.45
CA VAL A 28 2.22 -2.44 -7.29
C VAL A 28 3.74 -2.23 -7.31
N LEU A 29 4.17 -1.05 -6.91
CA LEU A 29 5.56 -0.72 -6.62
C LEU A 29 5.69 -0.48 -5.12
N THR A 30 6.65 -1.12 -4.46
CA THR A 30 6.98 -0.86 -3.07
C THR A 30 8.49 -0.94 -2.85
N PHE A 31 9.03 -0.10 -1.98
CA PHE A 31 10.47 -0.02 -1.71
C PHE A 31 10.76 0.19 -0.23
N HIS A 32 11.94 -0.22 0.21
CA HIS A 32 12.48 0.00 1.55
C HIS A 32 13.99 -0.28 1.51
N ARG A 33 14.76 0.21 2.49
CA ARG A 33 16.21 -0.06 2.62
C ARG A 33 16.57 -1.50 3.01
N SER A 34 15.57 -2.34 3.28
CA SER A 34 15.72 -3.70 3.82
C SER A 34 14.79 -4.64 3.06
N THR A 35 15.36 -5.63 2.38
CA THR A 35 14.61 -6.60 1.56
C THR A 35 13.52 -7.33 2.36
N PRO A 36 13.77 -7.83 3.59
CA PRO A 36 12.70 -8.40 4.41
C PRO A 36 11.50 -7.46 4.62
N HIS A 37 11.75 -6.16 4.82
CA HIS A 37 10.66 -5.19 4.99
C HIS A 37 9.88 -4.98 3.69
N VAL A 38 10.55 -4.95 2.54
CA VAL A 38 9.87 -4.88 1.22
C VAL A 38 8.94 -6.08 1.04
N LEU A 39 9.43 -7.28 1.33
CA LEU A 39 8.65 -8.52 1.20
C LEU A 39 7.44 -8.53 2.14
N THR A 40 7.64 -8.20 3.42
CA THR A 40 6.54 -8.11 4.39
C THR A 40 5.51 -7.06 3.97
N ARG A 41 5.94 -5.90 3.50
CA ARG A 41 5.05 -4.82 3.02
C ARG A 41 4.26 -5.26 1.79
N ALA A 42 4.92 -5.85 0.79
CA ALA A 42 4.26 -6.37 -0.41
C ALA A 42 3.22 -7.44 -0.07
N ALA A 43 3.59 -8.41 0.79
CA ALA A 43 2.68 -9.48 1.21
C ALA A 43 1.48 -8.96 2.01
N SER A 44 1.71 -7.99 2.92
CA SER A 44 0.63 -7.38 3.72
C SER A 44 -0.34 -6.59 2.85
N PHE A 45 0.18 -5.84 1.87
CA PHE A 45 -0.62 -5.13 0.89
C PHE A 45 -1.48 -6.09 0.06
N GLU A 46 -0.86 -7.13 -0.52
CA GLU A 46 -1.56 -8.14 -1.32
C GLU A 46 -2.63 -8.90 -0.52
N MET A 47 -2.32 -9.26 0.74
CA MET A 47 -3.30 -9.91 1.60
C MET A 47 -4.50 -8.99 1.89
N SER A 48 -4.26 -7.70 2.11
CA SER A 48 -5.32 -6.71 2.29
C SER A 48 -6.20 -6.57 1.05
N CYS A 49 -5.59 -6.50 -0.14
CA CYS A 49 -6.30 -6.49 -1.42
C CYS A 49 -7.18 -7.74 -1.58
N ARG A 50 -6.62 -8.92 -1.29
CA ARG A 50 -7.32 -10.21 -1.34
C ARG A 50 -8.54 -10.23 -0.41
N ILE A 51 -8.39 -9.78 0.83
CA ILE A 51 -9.51 -9.70 1.78
C ILE A 51 -10.63 -8.81 1.23
N ILE A 52 -10.29 -7.62 0.71
CA ILE A 52 -11.27 -6.68 0.14
C ILE A 52 -12.01 -7.30 -1.05
N VAL A 53 -11.28 -7.93 -1.97
CA VAL A 53 -11.87 -8.58 -3.16
C VAL A 53 -12.77 -9.74 -2.74
N MET A 54 -12.30 -10.62 -1.86
CA MET A 54 -13.07 -11.78 -1.40
C MET A 54 -14.33 -11.38 -0.62
N ALA A 55 -14.23 -10.36 0.25
CA ALA A 55 -15.39 -9.84 0.97
C ALA A 55 -16.45 -9.28 0.02
N ARG A 56 -16.02 -8.52 -1.00
CA ARG A 56 -16.92 -8.02 -2.06
C ARG A 56 -17.57 -9.16 -2.84
N MET A 57 -16.81 -10.17 -3.25
CA MET A 57 -17.34 -11.35 -3.96
C MET A 57 -18.35 -12.13 -3.11
N ALA A 58 -18.15 -12.19 -1.79
CA ALA A 58 -19.03 -12.87 -0.85
C ALA A 58 -20.19 -11.99 -0.33
N ASN A 59 -20.31 -10.74 -0.80
CA ASN A 59 -21.27 -9.74 -0.26
C ASN A 59 -21.18 -9.54 1.26
N ILE A 60 -19.97 -9.64 1.82
CA ILE A 60 -19.70 -9.37 3.24
C ILE A 60 -19.35 -7.88 3.39
N PRO A 61 -20.11 -7.09 4.17
CA PRO A 61 -19.77 -5.70 4.44
C PRO A 61 -18.52 -5.63 5.31
N LEU A 62 -17.56 -4.79 4.90
CA LEU A 62 -16.37 -4.47 5.71
C LEU A 62 -16.60 -3.17 6.46
N ASN A 63 -16.32 -3.19 7.77
CA ASN A 63 -16.30 -1.97 8.59
C ASN A 63 -14.96 -1.25 8.42
N HIS A 64 -15.00 0.07 8.41
CA HIS A 64 -13.80 0.90 8.35
C HIS A 64 -13.37 1.34 9.75
N LEU A 65 -12.06 1.46 9.96
CA LEU A 65 -11.52 2.10 11.16
C LEU A 65 -11.75 3.62 11.05
N SER A 66 -12.08 4.26 12.16
CA SER A 66 -12.17 5.73 12.20
C SER A 66 -10.78 6.34 11.98
N ALA A 67 -10.74 7.56 11.44
CA ALA A 67 -9.49 8.29 11.24
C ALA A 67 -8.71 8.47 12.56
N GLU A 68 -9.43 8.71 13.66
CA GLU A 68 -8.86 8.78 15.00
C GLU A 68 -8.17 7.48 15.42
N LEU A 69 -8.82 6.33 15.22
CA LEU A 69 -8.25 5.03 15.55
C LEU A 69 -7.04 4.70 14.65
N VAL A 70 -7.08 5.07 13.37
CA VAL A 70 -5.94 4.92 12.46
C VAL A 70 -4.73 5.71 12.97
N GLU A 71 -4.93 6.94 13.44
CA GLU A 71 -3.85 7.77 13.99
C GLU A 71 -3.34 7.23 15.34
N ALA A 72 -4.23 6.74 16.20
CA ALA A 72 -3.85 6.08 17.44
C ALA A 72 -3.00 4.83 17.19
N LEU A 73 -3.37 3.99 16.22
CA LEU A 73 -2.59 2.81 15.84
C LEU A 73 -1.23 3.18 15.23
N ARG A 74 -1.18 4.24 14.43
CA ARG A 74 0.06 4.77 13.84
C ARG A 74 1.04 5.24 14.93
N SER A 75 0.55 5.97 15.92
CA SER A 75 1.37 6.54 17.00
C SER A 75 1.77 5.49 18.06
N ALA A 76 0.87 4.58 18.44
CA ALA A 76 1.12 3.55 19.44
C ALA A 76 1.93 2.35 18.90
N GLY A 77 1.77 2.01 17.61
CA GLY A 77 2.36 0.81 17.00
C GLY A 77 3.84 0.92 16.63
N GLY A 78 4.51 2.04 16.91
CA GLY A 78 5.92 2.22 16.54
C GLY A 78 6.18 2.26 15.03
N TYR A 79 5.15 2.43 14.20
CA TYR A 79 5.26 2.68 12.76
C TYR A 79 5.89 4.07 12.53
N ARG A 80 7.20 4.16 12.74
CA ARG A 80 8.00 5.32 12.34
C ARG A 80 7.96 5.40 10.81
N ARG A 81 7.68 6.60 10.29
CA ARG A 81 8.04 6.96 8.92
C ARG A 81 9.54 6.67 8.76
N ALA A 82 9.88 5.79 7.83
CA ALA A 82 11.27 5.46 7.49
C ALA A 82 11.97 6.68 6.85
#